data_AF-A0A0Q8DL65-F1
#
_entry.id   AF-A0A0Q8DL65-F1
#
_cell.length_a   1.000
_cell.length_b   1.000
_cell.length_c   1.000
_cell.angle_alpha   90.00
_cell.angle_beta   90.00
_cell.angle_gamma   90.00
#
_symmetry.space_group_name_H-M   'P 1'
#
loop_
_entity.id
_entity.type
_entity.pdbx_description
1 polymer ?
#
loop_
_entity_poly.entity_id
_entity_poly.type
_entity_poly.pdbx_seq_one_letter_code
_entity_poly.pdbx_strand_id
1 'polypeptide(L)'
;MAFPVLPVVFAALVATGLVVDTLNVESAKSDAEKEAKAKANQEKIDELTSKVMEHAEAGRLFPAHRANRDYVNYVKDNYNLSPELEQQLDAVLDDSLKAAQAKYQELKAEYQERSKELEFDDDGHNLFKLQEEMLGKFEGLLGAGAPQLKVIEESFGVNYSFHKYGWATN
;
A
#
# COMPACT_ATOMS: atom_id res chain seq x y z
N MET A 1 -11.64 -5.29 14.75
CA MET A 1 -12.29 -3.98 14.53
C MET A 1 -11.98 -3.57 13.10
N ALA A 2 -12.99 -3.43 12.25
CA ALA A 2 -12.81 -3.00 10.86
C ALA A 2 -12.38 -1.52 10.87
N PHE A 3 -11.24 -1.20 10.26
CA PHE A 3 -10.75 0.17 10.09
C PHE A 3 -11.53 0.84 8.96
N PRO A 4 -12.53 1.71 9.24
CA PRO A 4 -13.45 2.20 8.20
C PRO A 4 -12.96 3.48 7.53
N VAL A 5 -11.79 4.03 7.88
CA VAL A 5 -11.44 5.42 7.51
C VAL A 5 -10.52 5.50 6.28
N LEU A 6 -9.66 4.51 6.05
CA LEU A 6 -8.65 4.55 4.97
C LEU A 6 -9.18 4.19 3.57
N PRO A 7 -10.05 3.18 3.41
CA PRO A 7 -10.67 2.91 2.11
C PRO A 7 -11.54 4.08 1.66
N VAL A 8 -12.12 4.82 2.61
CA VAL A 8 -13.13 5.84 2.34
C VAL A 8 -12.51 7.12 1.80
N VAL A 9 -11.31 7.54 2.19
CA VAL A 9 -10.70 8.75 1.59
C VAL A 9 -10.14 8.45 0.20
N PHE A 10 -9.53 7.27 0.03
CA PHE A 10 -9.01 6.77 -1.26
C PHE A 10 -10.11 6.51 -2.29
N ALA A 11 -11.16 5.82 -1.86
CA ALA A 11 -12.34 5.60 -2.69
C ALA A 11 -13.22 6.84 -2.77
N ALA A 12 -13.21 7.79 -1.83
CA ALA A 12 -14.02 9.00 -2.01
C ALA A 12 -13.49 9.85 -3.15
N LEU A 13 -12.19 10.16 -3.25
CA LEU A 13 -11.70 10.99 -4.35
C LEU A 13 -11.79 10.29 -5.72
N VAL A 14 -11.62 8.96 -5.75
CA VAL A 14 -11.62 8.19 -7.00
C VAL A 14 -13.03 7.69 -7.37
N ALA A 15 -13.85 7.25 -6.40
CA ALA A 15 -15.20 6.71 -6.61
C ALA A 15 -16.34 7.75 -6.49
N THR A 16 -16.13 8.95 -5.95
CA THR A 16 -17.14 10.03 -6.10
C THR A 16 -17.16 10.63 -7.51
N GLY A 17 -16.31 10.15 -8.41
CA GLY A 17 -16.23 10.67 -9.77
C GLY A 17 -15.77 12.12 -9.84
N LEU A 18 -15.33 12.73 -8.73
CA LEU A 18 -14.96 14.15 -8.71
C LEU A 18 -13.79 14.45 -9.64
N VAL A 19 -12.87 13.51 -9.81
CA VAL A 19 -11.80 13.59 -10.81
C VAL A 19 -12.35 13.36 -12.22
N VAL A 20 -13.26 12.40 -12.44
CA VAL A 20 -13.81 12.11 -13.78
C VAL A 20 -14.74 13.23 -14.29
N ASP A 21 -15.58 13.80 -13.41
CA ASP A 21 -16.50 14.91 -13.73
C ASP A 21 -15.78 16.24 -13.93
N THR A 22 -14.65 16.49 -13.24
CA THR A 22 -13.83 17.69 -13.49
C THR A 22 -12.91 17.53 -14.70
N LEU A 23 -12.39 16.32 -14.96
CA LEU A 23 -11.61 16.00 -16.16
C LEU A 23 -12.44 15.97 -17.45
N ASN A 24 -13.76 15.80 -17.34
CA ASN A 24 -14.69 15.89 -18.47
C ASN A 24 -14.92 17.31 -18.98
N VAL A 25 -14.54 18.36 -18.22
CA VAL A 25 -14.94 19.74 -18.56
C VAL A 25 -13.87 20.54 -19.31
N GLU A 26 -12.58 20.20 -19.25
CA GLU A 26 -11.56 20.93 -20.00
C GLU A 26 -10.54 20.02 -20.72
N SER A 27 -10.80 19.78 -22.00
CA SER A 27 -9.79 19.63 -23.06
C SER A 27 -8.92 18.36 -23.07
N ALA A 28 -9.49 17.22 -23.47
CA ALA A 28 -8.71 16.31 -24.30
C ALA A 28 -8.30 17.04 -25.61
N LYS A 29 -7.08 16.83 -26.10
CA LYS A 29 -6.38 17.69 -27.07
C LYS A 29 -6.79 17.63 -28.57
N SER A 30 -7.79 16.87 -29.04
CA SER A 30 -8.30 17.00 -30.46
C SER A 30 -9.59 16.21 -30.78
N ASP A 31 -10.52 16.82 -31.52
CA ASP A 31 -11.98 16.52 -31.58
C ASP A 31 -12.49 15.30 -32.39
N ALA A 32 -11.67 14.29 -32.70
CA ALA A 32 -12.19 13.03 -33.28
C ALA A 32 -11.41 11.79 -32.85
N GLU A 33 -10.12 11.93 -32.52
CA GLU A 33 -9.38 10.96 -31.70
C GLU A 33 -9.82 10.99 -30.22
N LYS A 34 -10.65 11.98 -29.85
CA LYS A 34 -11.07 12.31 -28.49
C LYS A 34 -11.93 11.24 -27.84
N GLU A 35 -12.91 10.64 -28.52
CA GLU A 35 -13.75 9.59 -27.91
C GLU A 35 -12.97 8.29 -27.70
N ALA A 36 -12.18 7.87 -28.69
CA ALA A 36 -11.38 6.65 -28.58
C ALA A 36 -10.26 6.79 -27.55
N LYS A 37 -9.57 7.94 -27.49
CA LYS A 37 -8.58 8.25 -26.44
C LYS A 37 -9.24 8.47 -25.09
N ALA A 38 -10.39 9.14 -25.01
CA ALA A 38 -11.11 9.31 -23.74
C ALA A 38 -11.58 7.97 -23.19
N LYS A 39 -12.09 7.08 -24.04
CA LYS A 39 -12.46 5.72 -23.64
C LYS A 39 -11.25 4.91 -23.20
N ALA A 40 -10.15 4.94 -23.94
CA ALA A 40 -8.92 4.25 -23.55
C ALA A 40 -8.33 4.81 -22.24
N ASN A 41 -8.40 6.13 -22.05
CA ASN A 41 -7.94 6.78 -20.82
C ASN A 41 -8.87 6.45 -19.64
N GLN A 42 -10.18 6.39 -19.86
CA GLN A 42 -11.14 5.98 -18.85
C GLN A 42 -10.92 4.51 -18.46
N GLU A 43 -10.78 3.61 -19.43
CA GLU A 43 -10.44 2.20 -19.19
C GLU A 43 -9.14 2.07 -18.38
N LYS A 44 -8.14 2.92 -18.68
CA LYS A 44 -6.89 2.93 -17.92
C LYS A 44 -7.05 3.47 -16.51
N ILE A 45 -7.85 4.52 -16.32
CA ILE A 45 -8.22 5.06 -15.01
C ILE A 45 -8.95 4.00 -14.19
N ASP A 46 -9.90 3.28 -14.78
CA ASP A 46 -10.67 2.23 -14.12
C ASP A 46 -9.78 1.05 -13.73
N GLU A 47 -8.83 0.67 -14.59
CA GLU A 47 -7.82 -0.36 -14.29
C GLU A 47 -6.94 0.04 -13.10
N LEU A 48 -6.41 1.27 -13.11
CA LEU A 48 -5.54 1.77 -12.05
C LEU A 48 -6.30 1.93 -10.73
N THR A 49 -7.54 2.43 -10.79
CA THR A 49 -8.46 2.52 -9.66
C THR A 49 -8.73 1.15 -9.06
N SER A 50 -9.04 0.16 -9.90
CA SER A 50 -9.31 -1.21 -9.46
C SER A 50 -8.11 -1.81 -8.73
N LYS A 51 -6.89 -1.57 -9.22
CA LYS A 51 -5.64 -2.01 -8.56
C LYS A 51 -5.44 -1.34 -7.20
N VAL A 52 -5.72 -0.05 -7.10
CA VAL A 52 -5.65 0.68 -5.82
C VAL A 52 -6.63 0.06 -4.82
N MET A 53 -7.88 -0.16 -5.23
CA MET A 53 -8.90 -0.77 -4.38
C MET A 53 -8.55 -2.20 -3.98
N GLU A 54 -8.12 -3.04 -4.91
CA GLU A 54 -7.73 -4.43 -4.64
C GLU A 54 -6.58 -4.52 -3.61
N HIS A 55 -5.62 -3.61 -3.68
CA HIS A 55 -4.56 -3.54 -2.68
C HIS A 55 -5.05 -2.99 -1.34
N ALA A 56 -5.87 -1.93 -1.35
CA ALA A 56 -6.39 -1.31 -0.14
C ALA A 56 -7.32 -2.25 0.65
N GLU A 57 -8.25 -2.93 -0.02
CA GLU A 57 -9.18 -3.89 0.58
C GLU A 57 -8.44 -5.11 1.17
N ALA A 58 -7.37 -5.52 0.52
CA ALA A 58 -6.49 -6.58 1.01
C ALA A 58 -5.55 -6.13 2.15
N GLY A 59 -5.60 -4.87 2.60
CA GLY A 59 -4.72 -4.32 3.63
C GLY A 59 -3.27 -4.09 3.18
N ARG A 60 -2.99 -4.21 1.88
CA ARG A 60 -1.68 -4.05 1.25
C ARG A 60 -1.39 -2.56 1.01
N LEU A 61 -1.13 -1.81 2.09
CA LEU A 61 -1.05 -0.34 2.04
C LEU A 61 0.11 0.19 1.19
N PHE A 62 1.30 -0.44 1.22
CA PHE A 62 2.41 0.00 0.36
C PHE A 62 2.17 -0.30 -1.13
N PRO A 63 1.64 -1.48 -1.52
CA PRO A 63 1.15 -1.71 -2.87
C PRO A 63 0.02 -0.74 -3.28
N ALA A 64 -0.92 -0.44 -2.39
CA ALA A 64 -2.00 0.52 -2.67
C ALA A 64 -1.45 1.93 -2.95
N HIS A 65 -0.50 2.40 -2.13
CA HIS A 65 0.18 3.68 -2.37
C HIS A 65 0.90 3.71 -3.73
N ARG A 66 1.62 2.64 -4.09
CA ARG A 66 2.29 2.53 -5.40
C ARG A 66 1.30 2.61 -6.56
N ALA A 67 0.22 1.84 -6.50
CA ALA A 67 -0.84 1.89 -7.51
C ALA A 67 -1.50 3.28 -7.58
N ASN A 68 -1.66 3.97 -6.45
CA ASN A 68 -2.24 5.31 -6.44
C ASN A 68 -1.29 6.35 -7.04
N ARG A 69 0.02 6.20 -6.82
CA ARG A 69 1.03 7.02 -7.48
C ARG A 69 0.97 6.85 -9.00
N ASP A 70 0.80 5.62 -9.47
CA ASP A 70 0.65 5.35 -10.91
C ASP A 70 -0.62 5.99 -11.47
N TYR A 71 -1.74 5.93 -10.73
CA TYR A 71 -2.98 6.65 -11.07
C TYR A 71 -2.76 8.16 -11.16
N VAL A 72 -2.20 8.79 -10.12
CA VAL A 72 -1.97 10.24 -10.08
C VAL A 72 -1.04 10.70 -11.19
N ASN A 73 0.07 9.98 -11.42
CA ASN A 73 0.99 10.28 -12.51
C ASN A 73 0.28 10.19 -13.87
N TYR A 74 -0.51 9.13 -14.08
CA TYR A 74 -1.27 8.97 -15.31
C TYR A 74 -2.24 10.14 -15.55
N VAL A 75 -2.96 10.57 -14.50
CA VAL A 75 -3.88 11.70 -14.58
C VAL A 75 -3.13 13.01 -14.88
N LYS A 76 -2.02 13.28 -14.19
CA LYS A 76 -1.16 14.46 -14.43
C LYS A 76 -0.57 14.49 -15.85
N ASP A 77 -0.18 13.33 -16.38
CA ASP A 77 0.45 13.24 -17.70
C ASP A 77 -0.54 13.36 -18.87
N ASN A 78 -1.81 12.98 -18.65
CA ASN A 78 -2.81 12.86 -19.72
C ASN A 78 -3.91 13.93 -19.68
N TYR A 79 -3.99 14.73 -18.62
CA TYR A 79 -5.03 15.74 -18.45
C TYR A 79 -4.46 17.09 -18.00
N ASN A 80 -5.14 18.17 -18.39
CA ASN A 80 -4.85 19.51 -17.87
C ASN A 80 -5.52 19.66 -16.51
N LEU A 81 -4.73 19.66 -15.44
CA LEU A 81 -5.24 19.83 -14.08
C LEU A 81 -5.10 21.28 -13.64
N SER A 82 -6.03 21.75 -12.82
CA SER A 82 -5.83 23.00 -12.11
C SER A 82 -4.74 22.82 -11.04
N PRO A 83 -4.00 23.88 -10.67
CA PRO A 83 -3.00 23.81 -9.61
C PRO A 83 -3.58 23.31 -8.27
N GLU A 84 -4.85 23.65 -8.00
CA GLU A 84 -5.58 23.19 -6.81
C GLU A 84 -5.80 21.68 -6.83
N LEU A 85 -6.14 21.11 -8.00
CA LEU A 85 -6.34 19.68 -8.16
C LEU A 85 -5.02 18.91 -8.09
N GLU A 86 -3.94 19.44 -8.67
CA GLU A 86 -2.60 18.85 -8.51
C GLU A 86 -2.18 18.76 -7.05
N GLN A 87 -2.38 19.83 -6.28
CA GLN A 87 -2.10 19.86 -4.85
C GLN A 87 -2.93 18.84 -4.06
N GLN A 88 -4.22 18.69 -4.40
CA GLN A 88 -5.07 17.68 -3.77
C GLN A 88 -4.58 16.26 -4.06
N LEU A 89 -4.20 15.96 -5.31
CA LEU A 89 -3.67 14.64 -5.67
C LEU A 89 -2.35 14.34 -4.95
N ASP A 90 -1.46 15.34 -4.80
CA ASP A 90 -0.22 15.19 -4.05
C ASP A 90 -0.47 14.99 -2.54
N ALA A 91 -1.45 15.71 -1.97
CA ALA A 91 -1.85 15.51 -0.58
C ALA A 91 -2.37 14.08 -0.33
N VAL A 92 -3.17 13.53 -1.26
CA VAL A 92 -3.64 12.14 -1.16
C VAL A 92 -2.48 11.12 -1.22
N LEU A 93 -1.46 11.38 -2.04
CA LEU A 93 -0.26 10.54 -2.07
C LEU A 93 0.53 10.60 -0.76
N ASP A 94 0.70 11.79 -0.21
CA ASP A 94 1.38 11.97 1.08
C ASP A 94 0.60 11.30 2.22
N ASP A 95 -0.72 11.45 2.25
CA ASP A 95 -1.58 10.84 3.27
C ASP A 95 -1.59 9.31 3.20
N SER A 96 -1.60 8.70 1.99
CA SER A 96 -1.43 7.24 1.89
C SER A 96 -0.09 6.77 2.41
N LEU A 97 0.98 7.48 2.07
CA LEU A 97 2.31 7.10 2.49
C LEU A 97 2.43 7.18 4.01
N LYS A 98 1.94 8.28 4.61
CA LYS A 98 1.88 8.46 6.06
C LYS A 98 1.07 7.35 6.73
N ALA A 99 -0.08 6.97 6.17
CA ALA A 99 -0.89 5.88 6.70
C ALA A 99 -0.17 4.52 6.66
N ALA A 100 0.47 4.20 5.53
CA ALA A 100 1.25 2.98 5.38
C ALA A 100 2.44 2.94 6.36
N GLN A 101 3.14 4.07 6.51
CA GLN A 101 4.24 4.23 7.47
C GLN A 101 3.77 4.14 8.92
N ALA A 102 2.65 4.77 9.27
CA ALA A 102 2.08 4.69 10.61
C ALA A 102 1.76 3.23 10.98
N LYS A 103 1.13 2.48 10.06
CA LYS A 103 0.84 1.06 10.28
C LYS A 103 2.11 0.22 10.41
N TYR A 104 3.15 0.53 9.63
CA TYR A 104 4.45 -0.12 9.74
C TYR A 104 5.08 0.11 11.13
N GLN A 105 5.04 1.34 11.63
CA GLN A 105 5.56 1.66 12.97
C GLN A 105 4.73 1.01 14.08
N GLU A 106 3.42 0.93 13.93
CA GLU A 106 2.53 0.22 14.86
C GLU A 106 2.91 -1.27 14.94
N LEU A 107 3.07 -1.95 13.79
CA LEU A 107 3.51 -3.35 13.77
C LEU A 107 4.90 -3.53 14.38
N LYS A 108 5.82 -2.60 14.12
CA LYS A 108 7.16 -2.64 14.73
C LYS A 108 7.10 -2.49 16.25
N ALA A 109 6.29 -1.57 16.76
CA ALA A 109 6.08 -1.36 18.18
C ALA A 109 5.41 -2.59 18.83
N GLU A 110 4.39 -3.17 18.19
CA GLU A 110 3.72 -4.39 18.64
C GLU A 110 4.72 -5.54 18.77
N TYR A 111 5.58 -5.74 17.76
CA TYR A 111 6.64 -6.76 17.84
C TYR A 111 7.58 -6.49 19.02
N GLN A 112 8.07 -5.25 19.18
CA GLN A 112 9.00 -4.90 20.25
C GLN A 112 8.43 -5.06 21.66
N GLU A 113 7.13 -4.82 21.83
CA GLU A 113 6.44 -5.01 23.10
C GLU A 113 6.29 -6.50 23.40
N ARG A 114 5.71 -7.27 22.47
CA ARG A 114 5.45 -8.70 22.64
C ARG A 114 6.74 -9.52 22.70
N SER A 115 7.78 -9.13 21.98
CA SER A 115 9.05 -9.87 21.98
C SER A 115 9.77 -9.77 23.32
N LYS A 116 9.65 -8.65 24.04
CA LYS A 116 10.25 -8.47 25.38
C LYS A 116 9.62 -9.39 26.41
N GLU A 117 8.32 -9.64 26.30
CA GLU A 117 7.60 -10.57 27.18
C GLU A 117 8.05 -12.02 26.97
N LEU A 118 8.57 -12.33 25.78
CA LEU A 118 8.98 -13.67 25.35
C LEU A 118 10.51 -13.85 25.31
N GLU A 119 11.29 -12.83 25.69
CA GLU A 119 12.76 -12.85 25.59
C GLU A 119 13.39 -13.88 26.54
N PHE A 120 12.68 -14.26 27.60
CA PHE A 120 13.10 -15.26 28.59
C PHE A 120 12.44 -16.63 28.41
N ASP A 121 11.86 -16.90 27.24
CA ASP A 121 11.28 -18.21 26.93
C ASP A 121 12.39 -19.26 26.77
N ASP A 122 12.40 -20.30 27.62
CA ASP A 122 13.51 -21.26 27.76
C ASP A 122 13.85 -22.02 26.47
N ASP A 123 12.87 -22.25 25.58
CA ASP A 123 13.05 -22.95 24.30
C ASP A 123 12.95 -22.04 23.06
N GLY A 124 12.61 -20.76 23.27
CA GLY A 124 12.43 -19.77 22.21
C GLY A 124 11.28 -20.05 21.24
N HIS A 125 10.43 -21.04 21.49
CA HIS A 125 9.36 -21.45 20.58
C HIS A 125 8.26 -20.40 20.47
N ASN A 126 7.92 -19.72 21.58
CA ASN A 126 6.90 -18.67 21.53
C ASN A 126 7.42 -17.42 20.83
N LEU A 127 8.72 -17.12 20.97
CA LEU A 127 9.36 -16.04 20.21
C LEU A 127 9.34 -16.34 18.71
N PHE A 128 9.63 -17.58 18.31
CA PHE A 128 9.55 -18.00 16.91
C PHE A 128 8.14 -17.83 16.34
N LYS A 129 7.10 -18.30 17.05
CA LYS A 129 5.71 -18.12 16.62
C LYS A 129 5.31 -16.66 16.47
N LEU A 130 5.73 -15.81 17.41
CA LEU A 130 5.51 -14.36 17.32
C LEU A 130 6.18 -13.80 16.05
N GLN A 131 7.42 -14.20 15.78
CA GLN A 131 8.16 -13.74 14.60
C GLN A 131 7.49 -14.19 13.30
N GLU A 132 6.97 -15.41 13.19
CA GLU A 132 6.17 -15.85 12.05
C GLU A 132 4.86 -15.05 11.90
N GLU A 133 4.13 -14.84 13.00
CA GLU A 133 2.91 -14.03 13.01
C GLU A 133 3.18 -12.60 12.52
N MET A 134 4.24 -11.97 13.04
CA MET A 134 4.62 -10.61 12.68
C MET A 134 5.13 -10.54 11.24
N LEU A 135 5.88 -11.54 10.76
CA LEU A 135 6.31 -11.59 9.36
C LEU A 135 5.09 -11.63 8.43
N GLY A 136 4.07 -12.42 8.75
CA GLY A 136 2.81 -12.45 8.02
C GLY A 136 2.08 -11.09 8.02
N LYS A 137 2.05 -10.37 9.16
CA LYS A 137 1.49 -9.01 9.23
C LYS A 137 2.28 -8.01 8.38
N PHE A 138 3.60 -8.08 8.41
CA PHE A 138 4.46 -7.24 7.56
C PHE A 138 4.28 -7.57 6.08
N GLU A 139 4.13 -8.85 5.72
CA GLU A 139 3.85 -9.28 4.35
C GLU A 139 2.49 -8.76 3.87
N GLY A 140 1.46 -8.83 4.72
CA GLY A 140 0.16 -8.24 4.45
C GLY A 140 0.25 -6.74 4.17
N LEU A 141 1.06 -6.00 4.93
CA LEU A 141 1.22 -4.55 4.77
C LEU A 141 2.06 -4.15 3.54
N LEU A 142 3.20 -4.83 3.34
CA LEU A 142 4.22 -4.50 2.33
C LEU A 142 3.91 -5.12 0.95
N GLY A 143 3.11 -6.19 0.94
CA GLY A 143 2.87 -7.06 -0.20
C GLY A 143 3.86 -8.22 -0.27
N ALA A 144 3.39 -9.35 -0.81
CA ALA A 144 4.18 -10.55 -1.01
C ALA A 144 5.47 -10.27 -1.80
N GLY A 145 6.59 -10.82 -1.33
CA GLY A 145 7.90 -10.68 -1.97
C GLY A 145 8.53 -9.28 -1.87
N ALA A 146 8.00 -8.37 -1.05
CA ALA A 146 8.64 -7.08 -0.84
C ALA A 146 10.06 -7.26 -0.28
N PRO A 147 11.10 -6.60 -0.84
CA PRO A 147 12.49 -6.76 -0.39
C PRO A 147 12.70 -6.49 1.11
N GLN A 148 11.88 -5.60 1.68
CA GLN A 148 11.90 -5.27 3.10
C GLN A 148 11.50 -6.45 4.00
N LEU A 149 10.73 -7.42 3.51
CA LEU A 149 10.37 -8.61 4.29
C LEU A 149 11.60 -9.45 4.63
N LYS A 150 12.53 -9.58 3.69
CA LYS A 150 13.80 -10.29 3.93
C LYS A 150 14.64 -9.59 5.00
N VAL A 151 14.68 -8.25 4.97
CA VAL A 151 15.40 -7.47 6.00
C VAL A 151 14.77 -7.64 7.39
N ILE A 152 13.44 -7.71 7.46
CA ILE A 152 12.72 -7.96 8.71
C ILE A 152 12.99 -9.38 9.20
N GLU A 153 12.90 -10.36 8.31
CA GLU A 153 13.18 -11.76 8.61
C GLU A 153 14.61 -11.96 9.12
N GLU A 154 15.61 -11.38 8.47
CA GLU A 154 17.01 -11.41 8.90
C GLU A 154 17.22 -10.74 10.27
N SER A 155 16.41 -9.72 10.58
CA SER A 155 16.49 -9.01 11.88
C SER A 155 16.01 -9.87 13.07
N PHE A 156 15.29 -10.96 12.83
CA PHE A 156 14.85 -11.89 13.87
C PHE A 156 15.99 -12.79 14.38
N GLY A 157 17.10 -12.88 13.64
CA GLY A 157 18.35 -13.48 14.09
C GLY A 157 18.36 -15.01 14.12
N VAL A 158 19.28 -15.56 14.92
CA VAL A 158 19.66 -16.98 14.91
C VAL A 158 18.54 -17.89 15.43
N ASN A 159 17.78 -17.45 16.44
CA ASN A 159 16.66 -18.21 17.00
C ASN A 159 15.61 -18.52 15.91
N TYR A 160 15.18 -17.49 15.18
CA TYR A 160 14.26 -17.64 14.06
C TYR A 160 14.80 -18.57 12.97
N SER A 161 16.07 -18.38 12.60
CA SER A 161 16.72 -19.19 11.56
C SER A 161 16.81 -20.67 11.95
N PHE A 162 17.13 -20.96 13.22
CA PHE A 162 17.20 -22.32 13.74
C PHE A 162 15.83 -23.01 13.73
N HIS A 163 14.77 -22.35 14.19
CA HIS A 163 13.43 -22.94 14.19
C HIS A 163 12.84 -23.07 12.78
N LYS A 164 13.12 -22.13 11.87
CA LYS A 164 12.59 -22.13 10.51
C LYS A 164 13.29 -23.11 9.56
N TYR A 165 14.62 -23.14 9.60
CA TYR A 165 15.44 -23.86 8.64
C TYR A 165 16.17 -25.07 9.25
N GLY A 166 16.05 -25.28 10.57
CA GLY A 166 16.86 -26.24 11.30
C GLY A 166 18.32 -25.80 11.43
N TRP A 167 19.21 -26.70 11.89
CA TRP A 167 20.64 -26.53 11.68
C TRP A 167 20.95 -26.71 10.19
N ALA A 168 20.72 -25.68 9.39
CA ALA A 168 21.47 -25.53 8.15
C ALA A 168 22.92 -25.19 8.55
N THR A 169 23.71 -26.24 8.76
CA THR A 169 25.17 -26.16 8.77
C THR A 169 25.58 -25.63 7.40
N ASN A 170 26.00 -24.37 7.34
CA ASN A 170 26.95 -23.95 6.32
C ASN A 170 28.32 -24.54 6.66
#